data_AF-A0A026X1I7-F1
#
_entry.id   AF-A0A026X1I7-F1
#
_cell.length_a   1.000
_cell.length_b   1.000
_cell.length_c   1.000
_cell.angle_alpha   90.00
_cell.angle_beta   90.00
_cell.angle_gamma   90.00
#
_symmetry.space_group_name_H-M   'P 1'
#
loop_
_entity.id
_entity.type
_entity.pdbx_description
1 polymer ?
#
loop_
_entity_poly.entity_id
_entity_poly.type
_entity_poly.pdbx_seq_one_letter_code
_entity_poly.pdbx_strand_id
1 'polypeptide(L)'
;KQLLIFPCPCHSSALAAHAACAKIPKKIASYINSSPKRTAIFHEFCNCFQEKYRKILRLSDTRWLSHYTCVERLLQSWCTITHFLQEMVVSEKCKSAIHLLSMIDNVELKAYFLFLKYVLHFFNAFNAFFQSTETRVHLLQLKSSNFLLQMCRNFLKKDYLEDVATNINFAQKENQKDINDILVGSECEEYLDNLILEGHIDAVTQVRQHCLHFYVTAAEEIRKRLPVNNDFLKKIASFHSIYSRIR
;
A
#
# COMPACT_ATOMS: atom_id res chain seq x y z
N LYS A 1 3.44 40.27 7.87
CA LYS A 1 3.34 38.91 8.46
C LYS A 1 2.83 37.97 7.38
N GLN A 2 3.59 36.95 6.99
CA GLN A 2 3.15 35.96 6.01
C GLN A 2 2.84 34.65 6.76
N LEU A 3 1.58 34.23 6.75
CA LEU A 3 1.17 32.96 7.34
C LEU A 3 1.34 31.86 6.28
N LEU A 4 2.11 30.82 6.61
CA LEU A 4 2.27 29.64 5.77
C LEU A 4 1.41 28.51 6.33
N ILE A 5 0.57 27.92 5.49
CA ILE A 5 -0.31 26.81 5.86
C ILE A 5 0.15 25.59 5.08
N PHE A 6 0.44 24.50 5.79
CA PHE A 6 0.77 23.22 5.19
C PHE A 6 -0.32 22.19 5.51
N PRO A 7 -0.77 21.39 4.53
CA PRO A 7 -1.67 20.29 4.82
C PRO A 7 -0.99 19.26 5.72
N CYS A 8 -1.79 18.52 6.50
CA CYS A 8 -1.27 17.44 7.33
C CYS A 8 -0.52 16.42 6.44
N PRO A 9 0.77 16.11 6.72
CA PRO A 9 1.55 15.18 5.91
C PRO A 9 0.90 13.80 5.83
N CYS A 10 0.34 13.33 6.95
CA CYS A 10 -0.33 12.03 7.02
C CYS A 10 -1.60 12.00 6.16
N HIS A 11 -2.35 13.10 6.13
CA HIS A 11 -3.54 13.22 5.29
C HIS A 11 -3.16 13.30 3.80
N SER A 12 -2.15 14.10 3.44
CA SER A 12 -1.62 14.14 2.08
C SER A 12 -1.14 12.77 1.58
N SER A 13 -0.38 12.05 2.42
CA SER A 13 0.09 10.69 2.14
C SER A 13 -1.07 9.70 1.98
N ALA A 14 -2.09 9.79 2.83
CA ALA A 14 -3.31 8.99 2.72
C ALA A 14 -4.07 9.23 1.42
N LEU A 15 -4.20 10.49 0.97
CA LEU A 15 -4.87 10.82 -0.29
C LEU A 15 -4.10 10.27 -1.50
N ALA A 16 -2.77 10.35 -1.49
CA ALA A 16 -1.95 9.79 -2.57
C ALA A 16 -2.11 8.26 -2.67
N ALA A 17 -2.10 7.59 -1.53
CA ALA A 17 -2.28 6.15 -1.48
C ALA A 17 -3.70 5.73 -1.88
N HIS A 18 -4.72 6.49 -1.48
CA HIS A 18 -6.10 6.25 -1.87
C HIS A 18 -6.31 6.35 -3.38
N ALA A 19 -5.71 7.37 -4.01
CA ALA A 19 -5.72 7.52 -5.46
C ALA A 19 -5.10 6.30 -6.17
N ALA A 20 -4.00 5.77 -5.65
CA ALA A 20 -3.33 4.60 -6.20
C ALA A 20 -4.05 3.26 -5.92
N CYS A 21 -4.82 3.18 -4.81
CA CYS A 21 -5.52 1.96 -4.36
C CYS A 21 -7.00 1.86 -4.76
N ALA A 22 -7.46 2.59 -5.78
CA ALA A 22 -8.88 2.72 -6.10
C ALA A 22 -9.65 1.39 -6.31
N LYS A 23 -8.95 0.27 -6.56
CA LYS A 23 -9.54 -1.05 -6.90
C LYS A 23 -9.48 -2.13 -5.81
N ILE A 24 -9.11 -1.82 -4.55
CA ILE A 24 -9.04 -2.88 -3.50
C ILE A 24 -10.46 -3.38 -3.13
N PRO A 25 -10.73 -4.70 -3.14
CA PRO A 25 -12.03 -5.24 -2.75
C PRO A 25 -12.30 -5.10 -1.25
N LYS A 26 -13.04 -4.03 -0.87
CA LYS A 26 -13.50 -3.75 0.51
C LYS A 26 -14.56 -4.74 1.06
N LYS A 27 -15.02 -5.67 0.21
CA LYS A 27 -16.22 -6.48 0.47
C LYS A 27 -15.98 -7.67 1.40
N ILE A 28 -14.76 -8.24 1.43
CA ILE A 28 -14.42 -9.43 2.24
C ILE A 28 -14.63 -9.16 3.73
N ALA A 29 -13.98 -8.11 4.25
CA ALA A 29 -14.10 -7.72 5.66
C ALA A 29 -15.53 -7.36 6.06
N SER A 30 -16.29 -6.75 5.15
CA SER A 30 -17.68 -6.38 5.39
C SER A 30 -18.58 -7.61 5.52
N TYR A 31 -18.32 -8.64 4.70
CA TYR A 31 -19.06 -9.89 4.73
C TYR A 31 -18.79 -10.71 5.99
N ILE A 32 -17.53 -10.90 6.38
CA ILE A 32 -17.18 -11.64 7.61
C ILE A 32 -17.81 -10.98 8.84
N ASN A 33 -17.69 -9.65 8.93
CA ASN A 33 -18.21 -8.86 10.05
C ASN A 33 -19.70 -8.46 9.91
N SER A 34 -20.46 -9.12 9.04
CA SER A 34 -21.87 -8.75 8.80
C SER A 34 -22.84 -9.33 9.83
N SER A 35 -22.45 -10.42 10.51
CA SER A 35 -23.25 -11.01 11.59
C SER A 35 -22.37 -11.64 12.67
N PRO A 36 -22.86 -11.72 13.92
CA PRO A 36 -22.19 -12.45 14.99
C PRO A 36 -21.96 -13.92 14.64
N LYS A 37 -22.93 -14.56 13.95
CA LYS A 37 -22.81 -15.95 13.48
C LYS A 37 -21.60 -16.14 12.55
N ARG A 38 -21.47 -15.31 11.51
CA ARG A 38 -20.33 -15.40 10.57
C ARG A 38 -19.00 -15.12 11.26
N THR A 39 -19.00 -14.18 12.21
CA THR A 39 -17.80 -13.88 13.01
C THR A 39 -17.40 -15.07 13.89
N ALA A 40 -18.36 -15.76 14.51
CA ALA A 40 -18.11 -16.95 15.32
C ALA A 40 -17.58 -18.11 14.47
N ILE A 41 -18.21 -18.39 13.33
CA ILE A 41 -17.74 -19.44 12.41
C ILE A 41 -16.32 -19.14 11.90
N PHE A 42 -16.04 -17.88 11.52
CA PHE A 42 -14.69 -17.48 11.12
C PHE A 42 -13.66 -17.69 12.26
N HIS A 43 -14.05 -17.40 13.51
CA HIS A 43 -13.20 -17.65 14.68
C HIS A 43 -12.93 -19.15 14.90
N GLU A 44 -13.93 -20.02 14.68
CA GLU A 44 -13.74 -21.47 14.72
C GLU A 44 -12.72 -21.94 13.67
N PHE A 45 -12.82 -21.43 12.43
CA PHE A 45 -11.83 -21.74 11.40
C PHE A 45 -10.42 -21.26 11.78
N CYS A 46 -10.25 -20.05 12.34
CA CYS A 46 -8.95 -19.60 12.85
C CYS A 46 -8.35 -20.61 13.86
N ASN A 47 -9.18 -21.12 14.78
CA ASN A 47 -8.73 -22.11 15.76
C ASN A 47 -8.33 -23.44 15.09
N CYS A 48 -9.11 -23.92 14.11
CA CYS A 48 -8.82 -25.15 13.38
C CYS A 48 -7.48 -25.08 12.62
N PHE A 49 -7.17 -23.93 12.02
CA PHE A 49 -5.90 -23.71 11.31
C PHE A 49 -4.74 -23.31 12.23
N GLN A 50 -4.95 -23.29 13.55
CA GLN A 50 -3.97 -22.80 14.53
C GLN A 50 -3.49 -21.37 14.24
N GLU A 51 -4.30 -20.58 13.55
CA GLU A 51 -4.03 -19.19 13.28
C GLU A 51 -4.50 -18.34 14.45
N LYS A 52 -3.65 -17.39 14.89
CA LYS A 52 -4.07 -16.40 15.88
C LYS A 52 -5.24 -15.59 15.32
N TYR A 53 -6.41 -15.67 15.97
CA TYR A 53 -7.56 -14.87 15.58
C TYR A 53 -7.18 -13.37 15.55
N ARG A 54 -7.34 -12.77 14.37
CA ARG A 54 -7.18 -11.34 14.15
C ARG A 54 -8.47 -10.84 13.56
N LYS A 55 -9.13 -9.91 14.24
CA LYS A 55 -10.30 -9.24 13.67
C LYS A 55 -9.92 -8.63 12.32
N ILE A 56 -10.56 -9.12 11.25
CA ILE A 56 -10.41 -8.57 9.91
C ILE A 56 -10.97 -7.16 9.94
N LEU A 57 -10.10 -6.19 9.65
CA LEU A 57 -10.46 -4.78 9.69
C LEU A 57 -11.22 -4.42 8.43
N ARG A 58 -12.22 -3.53 8.56
CA ARG A 58 -12.85 -2.94 7.38
C ARG A 58 -11.90 -1.89 6.81
N LEU A 59 -11.67 -1.94 5.50
CA LEU A 59 -11.04 -0.86 4.76
C LEU A 59 -11.97 0.35 4.81
N SER A 60 -11.64 1.32 5.65
CA SER A 60 -12.35 2.59 5.74
C SER A 60 -11.72 3.61 4.82
N ASP A 61 -12.55 4.36 4.09
CA ASP A 61 -12.11 5.49 3.27
C ASP A 61 -11.51 6.63 4.12
N THR A 62 -11.95 6.77 5.38
CA THR A 62 -11.53 7.86 6.27
C THR A 62 -10.39 7.48 7.23
N ARG A 63 -10.02 6.20 7.32
CA ARG A 63 -8.95 5.72 8.22
C ARG A 63 -7.88 4.97 7.44
N TRP A 64 -7.22 5.69 6.53
CA TRP A 64 -6.18 5.14 5.65
C TRP A 64 -5.03 4.43 6.40
N LEU A 65 -4.65 4.91 7.58
CA LEU A 65 -3.59 4.29 8.38
C LEU A 65 -3.80 2.80 8.68
N SER A 66 -5.05 2.33 8.70
CA SER A 66 -5.32 0.91 8.90
C SER A 66 -5.22 0.08 7.61
N HIS A 67 -4.93 0.66 6.45
CA HIS A 67 -4.90 -0.07 5.18
C HIS A 67 -3.74 -1.06 5.11
N TYR A 68 -2.53 -0.66 5.52
CA TYR A 68 -1.40 -1.59 5.62
C TYR A 68 -1.72 -2.76 6.55
N THR A 69 -2.16 -2.47 7.78
CA THR A 69 -2.55 -3.51 8.75
C THR A 69 -3.74 -4.35 8.27
N CYS A 70 -4.66 -3.78 7.50
CA CYS A 70 -5.78 -4.50 6.93
C CYS A 70 -5.32 -5.49 5.86
N VAL A 71 -4.48 -5.03 4.93
CA VAL A 71 -3.89 -5.87 3.87
C VAL A 71 -3.06 -6.98 4.51
N GLU A 72 -2.22 -6.65 5.50
CA GLU A 72 -1.40 -7.62 6.23
C GLU A 72 -2.26 -8.69 6.94
N ARG A 73 -3.30 -8.29 7.67
CA ARG A 73 -4.20 -9.24 8.36
C ARG A 73 -4.98 -10.11 7.39
N LEU A 74 -5.41 -9.54 6.27
CA LEU A 74 -6.14 -10.27 5.24
C LEU A 74 -5.25 -11.34 4.61
N LEU A 75 -3.99 -11.00 4.29
CA LEU A 75 -3.01 -11.96 3.78
C LEU A 75 -2.65 -13.04 4.79
N GLN A 76 -2.47 -12.68 6.07
CA GLN A 76 -2.17 -13.65 7.14
C GLN A 76 -3.29 -14.67 7.34
N SER A 77 -4.54 -14.28 7.10
CA SER A 77 -5.69 -15.17 7.19
C SER A 77 -6.19 -15.61 5.81
N TRP A 78 -5.39 -15.51 4.75
CA TRP A 78 -5.85 -15.77 3.38
C TRP A 78 -6.46 -17.17 3.26
N CYS A 79 -5.74 -18.20 3.72
CA CYS A 79 -6.20 -19.58 3.71
C CYS A 79 -7.47 -19.77 4.54
N THR A 80 -7.50 -19.25 5.78
CA THR A 80 -8.69 -19.31 6.64
C THR A 80 -9.90 -18.65 5.99
N ILE A 81 -9.72 -17.49 5.34
CA ILE A 81 -10.82 -16.80 4.66
C ILE A 81 -11.31 -17.63 3.47
N THR A 82 -10.43 -18.24 2.68
CA THR A 82 -10.82 -19.13 1.57
C THR A 82 -11.72 -20.27 2.07
N HIS A 83 -11.29 -21.01 3.09
CA HIS A 83 -12.06 -22.14 3.63
C HIS A 83 -13.37 -21.69 4.27
N PHE A 84 -13.36 -20.57 5.01
CA PHE A 84 -14.57 -19.96 5.53
C PHE A 84 -15.57 -19.65 4.41
N LEU A 85 -15.12 -19.03 3.31
CA LEU A 85 -16.00 -18.69 2.18
C LEU A 85 -16.51 -19.95 1.47
N GLN A 86 -15.69 -20.98 1.31
CA GLN A 86 -16.12 -22.28 0.77
C GLN A 86 -17.26 -22.86 1.62
N GLU A 87 -17.13 -22.87 2.94
CA GLU A 87 -18.19 -23.33 3.84
C GLU A 87 -19.45 -22.46 3.75
N MET A 88 -19.31 -21.13 3.65
CA MET A 88 -20.48 -20.24 3.47
C MET A 88 -21.17 -20.46 2.12
N VAL A 89 -20.45 -20.85 1.07
CA VAL A 89 -21.04 -21.22 -0.23
C VAL A 89 -21.86 -22.51 -0.09
N VAL A 90 -21.33 -23.52 0.61
CA VAL A 90 -22.02 -24.82 0.81
C VAL A 90 -23.24 -24.66 1.72
N SER A 91 -23.08 -23.99 2.86
CA SER A 91 -24.10 -23.88 3.91
C SER A 91 -25.19 -22.85 3.63
N GLU A 92 -24.83 -21.64 3.18
CA GLU A 92 -25.79 -20.53 2.99
C GLU A 92 -26.23 -20.36 1.53
N LYS A 93 -25.54 -20.97 0.55
CA LYS A 93 -25.78 -20.81 -0.90
C LYS A 93 -25.93 -19.34 -1.34
N CYS A 94 -25.23 -18.44 -0.65
CA CYS A 94 -25.38 -17.01 -0.85
C CYS A 94 -24.57 -16.54 -2.07
N LYS A 95 -25.20 -15.80 -3.00
CA LYS A 95 -24.53 -15.19 -4.16
C LYS A 95 -23.33 -14.32 -3.76
N SER A 96 -23.39 -13.65 -2.61
CA SER A 96 -22.28 -12.84 -2.10
C SER A 96 -21.08 -13.70 -1.71
N ALA A 97 -21.29 -14.86 -1.06
CA ALA A 97 -20.21 -15.78 -0.70
C ALA A 97 -19.52 -16.33 -1.95
N ILE A 98 -20.32 -16.74 -2.96
CA ILE A 98 -19.82 -17.25 -4.25
C ILE A 98 -18.94 -16.21 -4.94
N HIS A 99 -19.41 -14.97 -5.05
CA HIS A 99 -18.65 -13.88 -5.65
C HIS A 99 -17.38 -13.54 -4.84
N LEU A 100 -17.42 -13.61 -3.50
CA LEU A 100 -16.24 -13.36 -2.67
C LEU A 100 -15.21 -14.47 -2.83
N LEU A 101 -15.65 -15.73 -2.90
CA LEU A 101 -14.79 -16.88 -3.13
C LEU A 101 -14.09 -16.79 -4.49
N SER A 102 -14.84 -16.51 -5.56
CA SER A 102 -14.26 -16.33 -6.90
C SER A 102 -13.25 -15.18 -6.97
N MET A 103 -13.38 -14.15 -6.12
CA MET A 103 -12.37 -13.10 -6.00
C MET A 103 -11.12 -13.58 -5.26
N ILE A 104 -11.26 -14.29 -4.14
CA ILE A 104 -10.10 -14.78 -3.36
C ILE A 104 -9.34 -15.90 -4.08
N ASP A 105 -10.02 -16.70 -4.88
CA ASP A 105 -9.38 -17.73 -5.70
C ASP A 105 -8.67 -17.15 -6.93
N ASN A 106 -8.82 -15.85 -7.21
CA ASN A 106 -8.09 -15.18 -8.27
C ASN A 106 -6.62 -14.96 -7.84
N VAL A 107 -5.71 -15.63 -8.56
CA VAL A 107 -4.25 -15.55 -8.35
C VAL A 107 -3.70 -14.13 -8.50
N GLU A 108 -4.21 -13.35 -9.45
CA GLU A 108 -3.79 -11.95 -9.66
C GLU A 108 -4.14 -11.09 -8.44
N LEU A 109 -5.29 -11.35 -7.81
CA LEU A 109 -5.71 -10.62 -6.63
C LEU A 109 -4.74 -10.90 -5.47
N LYS A 110 -4.40 -12.17 -5.22
CA LYS A 110 -3.45 -12.53 -4.16
C LYS A 110 -2.09 -11.87 -4.38
N ALA A 111 -1.56 -11.95 -5.61
CA ALA A 111 -0.32 -11.30 -5.99
C ALA A 111 -0.37 -9.79 -5.74
N TYR A 112 -1.45 -9.13 -6.16
CA TYR A 112 -1.62 -7.70 -5.95
C TYR A 112 -1.73 -7.33 -4.46
N PHE A 113 -2.36 -8.15 -3.62
CA PHE A 113 -2.36 -7.91 -2.16
C PHE A 113 -0.96 -8.06 -1.54
N LEU A 114 -0.14 -9.03 -1.98
CA LEU A 114 1.26 -9.17 -1.56
C LEU A 114 2.08 -7.92 -1.93
N PHE A 115 1.89 -7.42 -3.16
CA PHE A 115 2.45 -6.14 -3.59
C PHE A 115 1.97 -4.98 -2.70
N LEU A 116 0.67 -4.90 -2.41
CA LEU A 116 0.11 -3.85 -1.54
C LEU A 116 0.72 -3.90 -0.14
N LYS A 117 0.96 -5.10 0.42
CA LYS A 117 1.66 -5.24 1.71
C LYS A 117 3.04 -4.60 1.63
N TYR A 118 3.81 -4.88 0.58
CA TYR A 118 5.12 -4.29 0.37
C TYR A 118 5.05 -2.76 0.23
N VAL A 119 4.26 -2.24 -0.71
CA VAL A 119 4.30 -0.81 -1.03
C VAL A 119 3.63 0.07 0.04
N LEU A 120 2.57 -0.42 0.69
CA LEU A 120 1.89 0.32 1.76
C LEU A 120 2.73 0.41 3.04
N HIS A 121 3.75 -0.44 3.19
CA HIS A 121 4.70 -0.32 4.29
C HIS A 121 5.40 1.05 4.29
N PHE A 122 5.77 1.57 3.12
CA PHE A 122 6.42 2.87 2.99
C PHE A 122 5.49 4.02 3.42
N PHE A 123 4.22 3.97 3.03
CA PHE A 123 3.20 4.92 3.47
C PHE A 123 3.00 4.86 4.98
N ASN A 124 2.93 3.65 5.54
CA ASN A 124 2.78 3.44 6.98
C ASN A 124 3.99 3.99 7.76
N ALA A 125 5.21 3.74 7.29
CA ALA A 125 6.44 4.26 7.89
C ALA A 125 6.49 5.80 7.86
N PHE A 126 6.11 6.43 6.74
CA PHE A 126 6.02 7.89 6.63
C PHE A 126 4.99 8.46 7.61
N ASN A 127 3.81 7.86 7.69
CA ASN A 127 2.75 8.34 8.57
C ASN A 127 3.14 8.18 10.05
N ALA A 128 3.66 7.01 10.44
CA ALA A 128 4.13 6.76 11.80
C ALA A 128 5.19 7.78 12.23
N PHE A 129 6.07 8.21 11.31
CA PHE A 129 7.06 9.24 11.58
C PHE A 129 6.45 10.60 11.92
N PHE A 130 5.42 11.05 11.18
CA PHE A 130 4.78 12.36 11.37
C PHE A 130 3.64 12.37 12.40
N GLN A 131 3.27 11.21 12.93
CA GLN A 131 2.29 11.08 14.03
C GLN A 131 2.91 11.15 15.43
N SER A 132 4.23 11.29 15.53
CA SER A 132 4.87 11.48 16.83
C SER A 132 4.38 12.77 17.51
N THR A 133 4.42 12.77 18.84
CA THR A 133 4.19 13.97 19.66
C THR A 133 5.26 15.05 19.48
N GLU A 134 6.46 14.66 19.01
CA GLU A 134 7.56 15.58 18.73
C GLU A 134 7.30 16.46 17.50
N THR A 135 7.74 17.71 17.56
CA THR A 135 7.65 18.64 16.43
C THR A 135 8.69 18.30 15.36
N ARG A 136 8.23 17.69 14.26
CA ARG A 136 9.10 17.21 13.16
C ARG A 136 8.94 17.99 11.84
N VAL A 137 8.33 19.18 11.88
CA VAL A 137 8.09 20.00 10.67
C VAL A 137 9.38 20.34 9.91
N HIS A 138 10.49 20.51 10.63
CA HIS A 138 11.81 20.77 10.05
C HIS A 138 12.35 19.61 9.21
N LEU A 139 11.83 18.39 9.40
CA LEU A 139 12.17 17.20 8.61
C LEU A 139 11.16 16.91 7.50
N LEU A 140 10.12 17.73 7.38
CA LEU A 140 8.99 17.46 6.48
C LEU A 140 9.45 17.35 5.02
N GLN A 141 10.17 18.34 4.51
CA GLN A 141 10.65 18.31 3.13
C GLN A 141 11.58 17.12 2.88
N LEU A 142 12.59 16.91 3.73
CA LEU A 142 13.55 15.81 3.59
C LEU A 142 12.85 14.44 3.58
N LYS A 143 11.94 14.19 4.53
CA LYS A 143 11.22 12.92 4.60
C LYS A 143 10.25 12.75 3.43
N SER A 144 9.60 13.83 2.97
CA SER A 144 8.75 13.79 1.77
C SER A 144 9.54 13.46 0.51
N SER A 145 10.71 14.08 0.29
CA SER A 145 11.57 13.78 -0.85
C SER A 145 12.09 12.35 -0.80
N ASN A 146 12.54 11.88 0.38
CA ASN A 146 12.99 10.50 0.56
C ASN A 146 11.86 9.49 0.32
N PHE A 147 10.64 9.81 0.76
CA PHE A 147 9.48 8.96 0.53
C PHE A 147 9.14 8.86 -0.97
N LEU A 148 9.15 9.99 -1.70
CA LEU A 148 8.99 9.98 -3.16
C LEU A 148 10.09 9.16 -3.84
N LEU A 149 11.36 9.38 -3.46
CA LEU A 149 12.49 8.65 -4.02
C LEU A 149 12.41 7.14 -3.75
N GLN A 150 11.95 6.74 -2.55
CA GLN A 150 11.70 5.34 -2.22
C GLN A 150 10.66 4.71 -3.15
N MET A 151 9.57 5.41 -3.47
CA MET A 151 8.59 4.95 -4.47
C MET A 151 9.23 4.82 -5.86
N CYS A 152 9.90 5.88 -6.32
CA CYS A 152 10.49 5.97 -7.65
C CYS A 152 11.55 4.89 -7.92
N ARG A 153 12.36 4.52 -6.93
CA ARG A 153 13.39 3.47 -7.06
C ARG A 153 12.82 2.11 -7.46
N ASN A 154 11.55 1.83 -7.20
CA ASN A 154 10.94 0.57 -7.56
C ASN A 154 10.71 0.44 -9.06
N PHE A 155 10.43 1.54 -9.77
CA PHE A 155 9.93 1.49 -11.15
C PHE A 155 10.64 2.42 -12.15
N LEU A 156 11.44 3.40 -11.71
CA LEU A 156 12.23 4.27 -12.59
C LEU A 156 13.66 3.75 -12.77
N LYS A 157 14.25 4.02 -13.94
CA LYS A 157 15.69 3.78 -14.18
C LYS A 157 16.53 4.74 -13.34
N LYS A 158 17.75 4.33 -13.02
CA LYS A 158 18.65 5.05 -12.10
C LYS A 158 18.96 6.48 -12.56
N ASP A 159 19.16 6.67 -13.86
CA ASP A 159 19.53 7.95 -14.48
C ASP A 159 18.50 9.06 -14.24
N TYR A 160 17.27 8.67 -13.89
CA TYR A 160 16.14 9.57 -13.71
C TYR A 160 15.79 9.83 -12.23
N LEU A 161 16.55 9.25 -11.29
CA LEU A 161 16.25 9.34 -9.85
C LEU A 161 16.64 10.70 -9.23
N GLU A 162 17.55 11.45 -9.85
CA GLU A 162 17.99 12.75 -9.32
C GLU A 162 16.92 13.85 -9.54
N ASP A 163 16.12 13.73 -10.61
CA ASP A 163 15.13 14.73 -11.04
C ASP A 163 13.69 14.45 -10.53
N VAL A 164 13.51 13.49 -9.62
CA VAL A 164 12.16 13.09 -9.18
C VAL A 164 11.36 14.21 -8.51
N ALA A 165 12.06 15.14 -7.86
CA ALA A 165 11.44 16.26 -7.14
C ALA A 165 11.10 17.47 -8.02
N THR A 166 11.60 17.51 -9.26
CA THR A 166 11.42 18.65 -10.17
C THR A 166 10.33 18.35 -11.20
N ASN A 167 10.69 17.87 -12.39
CA ASN A 167 9.79 17.88 -13.55
C ASN A 167 9.76 16.56 -14.33
N ILE A 168 10.25 15.45 -13.77
CA ILE A 168 10.17 14.18 -14.48
C ILE A 168 8.73 13.77 -14.76
N ASN A 169 8.47 13.23 -15.95
CA ASN A 169 7.23 12.54 -16.25
C ASN A 169 7.34 11.08 -15.78
N PHE A 170 6.62 10.72 -14.73
CA PHE A 170 6.63 9.36 -14.17
C PHE A 170 5.95 8.34 -15.09
N ALA A 171 5.00 8.77 -15.91
CA ALA A 171 4.27 7.91 -16.84
C ALA A 171 5.03 7.64 -18.15
N GLN A 172 6.13 8.36 -18.40
CA GLN A 172 6.93 8.22 -19.61
C GLN A 172 7.72 6.91 -19.59
N LYS A 173 7.49 6.06 -20.59
CA LYS A 173 8.03 4.69 -20.67
C LYS A 173 9.56 4.66 -20.71
N GLU A 174 10.18 5.66 -21.34
CA GLU A 174 11.64 5.77 -21.45
C GLU A 174 12.31 5.93 -20.08
N ASN A 175 11.59 6.52 -19.12
CA ASN A 175 12.07 6.78 -17.76
C ASN A 175 11.88 5.55 -16.85
N GLN A 176 10.93 4.68 -17.21
CA GLN A 176 10.56 3.50 -16.45
C GLN A 176 11.51 2.34 -16.75
N LYS A 177 11.70 1.47 -15.76
CA LYS A 177 12.35 0.16 -15.96
C LYS A 177 11.49 -0.71 -16.89
N ASP A 178 12.07 -1.80 -17.36
CA ASP A 178 11.25 -2.84 -17.98
C ASP A 178 10.20 -3.35 -16.99
N ILE A 179 9.07 -3.81 -17.50
CA ILE A 179 7.96 -4.28 -16.67
C ILE A 179 8.38 -5.44 -15.75
N ASN A 180 9.32 -6.27 -16.18
CA ASN A 180 9.85 -7.39 -15.40
C ASN A 180 10.87 -6.95 -14.34
N ASP A 181 11.49 -5.80 -14.53
CA ASP A 181 12.52 -5.24 -13.62
C ASP A 181 11.93 -4.35 -12.51
N ILE A 182 10.60 -4.14 -12.52
CA ILE A 182 9.95 -3.40 -11.44
C ILE A 182 10.00 -4.20 -10.14
N LEU A 183 10.24 -3.52 -9.03
CA LEU A 183 10.28 -4.16 -7.71
C LEU A 183 8.87 -4.22 -7.13
N VAL A 184 8.34 -5.42 -6.87
CA VAL A 184 7.03 -5.63 -6.24
C VAL A 184 7.11 -6.14 -4.79
N GLY A 185 8.33 -6.32 -4.27
CA GLY A 185 8.61 -6.88 -2.95
C GLY A 185 8.80 -8.40 -2.99
N SER A 186 9.63 -8.96 -2.10
CA SER A 186 10.07 -10.35 -2.15
C SER A 186 8.93 -11.39 -2.10
N GLU A 187 7.96 -11.21 -1.19
CA GLU A 187 6.81 -12.13 -1.08
C GLU A 187 5.95 -12.13 -2.35
N CYS A 188 5.81 -10.97 -3.02
CA CYS A 188 5.07 -10.89 -4.27
C CYS A 188 5.87 -11.53 -5.40
N GLU A 189 7.18 -11.24 -5.49
CA GLU A 189 8.07 -11.79 -6.51
C GLU A 189 8.10 -13.33 -6.47
N GLU A 190 8.30 -13.91 -5.28
CA GLU A 190 8.26 -15.36 -5.08
C GLU A 190 6.93 -15.97 -5.53
N TYR A 191 5.82 -15.30 -5.25
CA TYR A 191 4.50 -15.75 -5.69
C TYR A 191 4.33 -15.64 -7.21
N LEU A 192 4.84 -14.57 -7.84
CA LEU A 192 4.82 -14.40 -9.30
C LEU A 192 5.70 -15.46 -9.99
N ASP A 193 6.86 -15.78 -9.44
CA ASP A 193 7.75 -16.82 -9.97
C ASP A 193 7.05 -18.19 -9.97
N ASN A 194 6.34 -18.53 -8.89
CA ASN A 194 5.53 -19.75 -8.83
C ASN A 194 4.41 -19.75 -9.88
N LEU A 195 3.73 -18.61 -10.07
CA LEU A 195 2.69 -18.49 -11.12
C LEU A 195 3.25 -18.68 -12.53
N ILE A 196 4.49 -18.23 -12.80
CA ILE A 196 5.15 -18.49 -14.09
C ILE A 196 5.36 -19.99 -14.28
N LEU A 197 5.83 -20.71 -13.25
CA LEU A 197 6.02 -22.16 -13.29
C LEU A 197 4.72 -22.93 -13.50
N GLU A 198 3.62 -22.42 -12.96
CA GLU A 198 2.26 -22.97 -13.13
C GLU A 198 1.62 -22.60 -14.49
N GLY A 199 2.30 -21.80 -15.33
CA GLY A 199 1.84 -21.41 -16.67
C GLY A 199 0.95 -20.16 -16.72
N HIS A 200 0.85 -19.41 -15.62
CA HIS A 200 0.03 -18.20 -15.50
C HIS A 200 0.76 -16.91 -15.93
N ILE A 201 1.45 -16.93 -17.08
CA ILE A 201 2.30 -15.83 -17.56
C ILE A 201 1.50 -14.53 -17.80
N ASP A 202 0.29 -14.64 -18.36
CA ASP A 202 -0.58 -13.49 -18.63
C ASP A 202 -1.03 -12.80 -17.34
N ALA A 203 -1.30 -13.58 -16.29
CA ALA A 203 -1.66 -13.07 -14.97
C ALA A 203 -0.50 -12.28 -14.35
N VAL A 204 0.73 -12.82 -14.44
CA VAL A 204 1.94 -12.12 -13.95
C VAL A 204 2.14 -10.79 -14.66
N THR A 205 1.98 -10.77 -15.99
CA THR A 205 2.10 -9.53 -16.78
C THR A 205 1.07 -8.49 -16.36
N GLN A 206 -0.19 -8.88 -16.19
CA GLN A 206 -1.26 -8.00 -15.72
C GLN A 206 -0.99 -7.46 -14.31
N VAL A 207 -0.53 -8.30 -13.39
CA VAL A 207 -0.17 -7.88 -12.02
C VAL A 207 0.95 -6.85 -12.06
N ARG A 208 2.02 -7.08 -12.82
CA ARG A 208 3.12 -6.12 -12.94
C ARG A 208 2.65 -4.78 -13.53
N GLN A 209 1.76 -4.80 -14.53
CA GLN A 209 1.15 -3.58 -15.07
C GLN A 209 0.34 -2.82 -14.02
N HIS A 210 -0.46 -3.53 -13.23
CA HIS A 210 -1.20 -2.92 -12.12
C HIS A 210 -0.27 -2.33 -11.04
N CYS A 211 0.85 -3.00 -10.74
CA CYS A 211 1.87 -2.50 -9.81
C CYS A 211 2.55 -1.24 -10.34
N LEU A 212 2.91 -1.22 -11.63
CA LEU A 212 3.49 -0.04 -12.28
C LEU A 212 2.51 1.14 -12.26
N HIS A 213 1.24 0.90 -12.61
CA HIS A 213 0.20 1.93 -12.54
C HIS A 213 0.07 2.50 -11.12
N PHE A 214 0.05 1.62 -10.11
CA PHE A 214 0.05 2.05 -8.71
C PHE A 214 1.23 2.99 -8.42
N TYR A 215 2.46 2.60 -8.81
CA TYR A 215 3.65 3.39 -8.53
C TYR A 215 3.63 4.76 -9.19
N VAL A 216 3.23 4.83 -10.46
CA VAL A 216 3.11 6.09 -11.20
C VAL A 216 2.13 7.01 -10.50
N THR A 217 0.90 6.54 -10.23
CA THR A 217 -0.13 7.34 -9.55
C THR A 217 0.30 7.78 -8.15
N ALA A 218 0.93 6.87 -7.38
CA ALA A 218 1.45 7.18 -6.06
C ALA A 218 2.52 8.27 -6.11
N ALA A 219 3.50 8.16 -7.01
CA ALA A 219 4.58 9.13 -7.16
C ALA A 219 4.07 10.52 -7.57
N GLU A 220 3.13 10.57 -8.52
CA GLU A 220 2.48 11.82 -8.95
C GLU A 220 1.75 12.50 -7.80
N GLU A 221 0.93 11.76 -7.07
CA GLU A 221 0.13 12.32 -5.98
C GLU A 221 0.99 12.68 -4.75
N ILE A 222 2.08 11.93 -4.49
CA ILE A 222 3.09 12.30 -3.49
C ILE A 222 3.75 13.62 -3.87
N ARG A 223 4.27 13.75 -5.09
CA ARG A 223 4.94 14.98 -5.56
C ARG A 223 4.01 16.19 -5.51
N LYS A 224 2.74 15.99 -5.85
CA LYS A 224 1.70 17.03 -5.86
C LYS A 224 1.30 17.51 -4.47
N ARG A 225 1.24 16.61 -3.47
CA ARG A 225 0.62 16.89 -2.16
C ARG A 225 1.60 17.09 -1.03
N LEU A 226 2.81 16.55 -1.16
CA LEU A 226 3.86 16.67 -0.15
C LEU A 226 4.91 17.70 -0.59
N PRO A 227 5.52 18.42 0.36
CA PRO A 227 6.43 19.52 0.03
C PRO A 227 7.83 19.02 -0.36
N VAL A 228 7.92 18.16 -1.39
CA VAL A 228 9.17 17.50 -1.82
C VAL A 228 10.25 18.46 -2.32
N ASN A 229 9.85 19.64 -2.82
CA ASN A 229 10.77 20.67 -3.33
C ASN A 229 10.55 22.05 -2.68
N ASN A 230 10.06 22.09 -1.43
CA ASN A 230 9.74 23.36 -0.78
C ASN A 230 10.99 24.04 -0.20
N ASP A 231 11.37 25.19 -0.78
CA ASP A 231 12.59 25.92 -0.41
C ASP A 231 12.56 26.49 1.02
N PHE A 232 11.40 26.88 1.53
CA PHE A 232 11.27 27.38 2.90
C PHE A 232 11.57 26.26 3.91
N LEU A 233 11.00 25.07 3.72
CA LEU A 233 11.24 23.92 4.59
C LEU A 233 12.69 23.40 4.47
N LYS A 234 13.30 23.47 3.28
CA LYS A 234 14.75 23.19 3.12
C LYS A 234 15.60 24.10 4.00
N LYS A 235 15.30 25.40 4.02
CA LYS A 235 16.00 26.38 4.85
C LYS A 235 15.77 26.13 6.35
N ILE A 236 14.57 25.76 6.78
CA ILE A 236 14.32 25.41 8.20
C ILE A 236 15.18 24.22 8.64
N ALA A 237 15.31 23.20 7.79
CA ALA A 237 16.10 22.02 8.11
C ALA A 237 17.57 22.35 8.41
N SER A 238 18.16 23.31 7.68
CA SER A 238 19.56 23.71 7.88
C SER A 238 19.81 24.49 9.17
N PHE A 239 18.79 25.14 9.75
CA PHE A 239 18.95 25.81 11.05
C PHE A 239 19.03 24.82 12.22
N HIS A 240 18.37 23.66 12.14
CA HIS A 240 18.40 22.67 13.22
C HIS A 240 19.78 21.99 13.35
N SER A 241 20.45 21.70 12.23
CA SER A 241 21.78 21.07 12.24
C SER A 241 22.89 21.97 12.81
N ILE A 242 22.67 23.29 12.79
CA ILE A 242 23.59 24.28 13.39
C ILE A 242 23.44 24.27 14.92
N TYR A 243 22.21 24.22 15.44
CA TYR A 243 21.97 24.19 16.88
C TYR A 243 22.39 22.88 17.57
N SER A 244 22.32 21.74 16.87
CA SER A 244 22.80 20.46 17.41
C SER A 244 24.32 20.30 17.41
N ARG A 245 25.06 21.16 16.69
CA ARG A 245 26.54 21.19 16.68
C ARG A 245 27.13 22.18 17.69
N ILE A 246 26.32 23.03 18.29
CA ILE A 246 26.73 24.06 19.26
C ILE A 246 26.46 23.62 20.72
N ARG A 247 25.83 22.46 20.91
CA ARG A 247 25.76 21.74 22.19
C ARG A 247 26.72 20.56 22.16
#